data_AF-A0A2H5W9K1-F1
#
_entry.id   AF-A0A2H5W9K1-F1
#
_cell.length_a   1.000
_cell.length_b   1.000
_cell.length_c   1.000
_cell.angle_alpha   90.00
_cell.angle_beta   90.00
_cell.angle_gamma   90.00
#
_symmetry.space_group_name_H-M   'P 1'
#
loop_
_entity.id
_entity.type
_entity.pdbx_description
1 polymer ?
#
loop_
_entity_poly.entity_id
_entity_poly.type
_entity_poly.pdbx_seq_one_letter_code
_entity_poly.pdbx_strand_id
1 'polypeptide(L)'
;MTTRNAWIGPWILVVAVLAVGCPKKAKVPPPAPAAPPPAPLKEERPPQPPTTLEEAGRVEDITEISRQLQLYDIFFDFDKYDIRPDQLPRAEKLAELLKQNSTWRILIEGHCDERGTSEYNMSLGWRRANTLRDFLVGRGVEASRIQTISYGKERPFALGCSQKPTVQEREDCWQQNRRAHLVAVGK
;
A
#
# COMPACT_ATOMS: atom_id res chain seq x y z
N MET A 1 -47.79 50.94 -56.21
CA MET A 1 -47.74 50.14 -54.97
C MET A 1 -48.75 49.03 -55.16
N THR A 2 -48.29 47.92 -55.73
CA THR A 2 -49.10 46.90 -56.43
C THR A 2 -48.33 45.60 -56.16
N THR A 3 -48.85 44.47 -55.68
CA THR A 3 -49.98 43.62 -56.13
C THR A 3 -50.17 42.48 -55.11
N ARG A 4 -51.41 42.15 -54.71
CA ARG A 4 -52.21 40.93 -55.01
C ARG A 4 -51.70 39.56 -54.52
N ASN A 5 -52.56 38.95 -53.70
CA ASN A 5 -53.26 37.65 -53.83
C ASN A 5 -52.53 36.30 -53.85
N ALA A 6 -53.03 35.44 -52.94
CA ALA A 6 -53.54 34.07 -53.11
C ALA A 6 -52.62 32.94 -53.60
N TRP A 7 -52.45 31.91 -52.76
CA TRP A 7 -52.02 30.57 -53.19
C TRP A 7 -52.46 29.49 -52.17
N ILE A 8 -53.54 28.74 -52.43
CA ILE A 8 -53.60 27.32 -52.82
C ILE A 8 -52.62 26.42 -52.03
N GLY A 9 -53.15 25.70 -51.05
CA GLY A 9 -52.43 24.63 -50.35
C GLY A 9 -52.50 23.28 -51.08
N PRO A 10 -51.49 22.42 -50.88
CA PRO A 10 -51.67 20.98 -50.95
C PRO A 10 -51.19 20.26 -49.67
N TRP A 11 -51.86 19.14 -49.41
CA TRP A 11 -51.59 18.17 -48.35
C TRP A 11 -50.16 17.64 -48.41
N ILE A 12 -49.44 17.59 -47.28
CA ILE A 12 -48.22 16.77 -47.14
C ILE A 12 -48.25 16.01 -45.81
N LEU A 13 -48.16 14.69 -45.95
CA LEU A 13 -48.03 13.68 -44.92
C LEU A 13 -46.81 13.93 -44.00
N VAL A 14 -47.01 13.67 -42.71
CA VAL A 14 -45.94 13.47 -41.74
C VAL A 14 -45.25 12.13 -42.06
N VAL A 15 -43.97 12.18 -42.42
CA VAL A 15 -43.07 11.00 -42.46
C VAL A 15 -41.88 11.29 -41.55
N ALA A 16 -41.83 10.57 -40.42
CA ALA A 16 -40.68 10.56 -39.53
C ALA A 16 -39.55 9.74 -40.19
N VAL A 17 -38.43 10.39 -40.51
CA VAL A 17 -37.20 9.71 -40.93
C VAL A 17 -36.23 9.72 -39.75
N LEU A 18 -36.00 8.54 -39.18
CA LEU A 18 -34.97 8.28 -38.19
C LEU A 18 -33.60 8.38 -38.85
N ALA A 19 -32.75 9.28 -38.36
CA ALA A 19 -31.36 9.40 -38.76
C ALA A 19 -30.54 8.23 -38.20
N VAL A 20 -30.25 7.23 -39.03
CA VAL A 20 -29.22 6.22 -38.75
C VAL A 20 -27.88 6.79 -39.23
N GLY A 21 -27.13 7.40 -38.31
CA GLY A 21 -25.74 7.79 -38.53
C GLY A 21 -24.82 6.55 -38.53
N CYS A 22 -24.09 6.35 -39.62
CA CYS A 22 -22.99 5.37 -39.69
C CYS A 22 -21.85 5.73 -38.73
N PRO A 23 -21.43 4.85 -37.81
CA PRO A 23 -20.15 5.03 -37.13
C PRO A 23 -19.01 4.70 -38.09
N LYS A 24 -18.07 5.65 -38.25
CA LYS A 24 -16.75 5.38 -38.85
C LYS A 24 -16.09 4.23 -38.08
N LYS A 25 -15.81 3.12 -38.75
CA LYS A 25 -14.98 2.03 -38.21
C LYS A 25 -13.58 2.58 -37.93
N ALA A 26 -13.26 2.77 -36.66
CA ALA A 26 -11.87 2.95 -36.22
C ALA A 26 -11.10 1.67 -36.53
N LYS A 27 -10.01 1.80 -37.27
CA LYS A 27 -9.10 0.68 -37.59
C LYS A 27 -8.35 0.35 -36.30
N VAL A 28 -8.69 -0.78 -35.68
CA VAL A 28 -7.97 -1.33 -34.52
C VAL A 28 -6.53 -1.59 -34.96
N PRO A 29 -5.51 -0.96 -34.34
CA PRO A 29 -4.12 -1.35 -34.60
C PRO A 29 -3.92 -2.81 -34.17
N PRO A 30 -3.10 -3.59 -34.90
CA PRO A 30 -2.85 -4.98 -34.55
C PRO A 30 -2.33 -5.08 -33.10
N PRO A 31 -2.68 -6.15 -32.37
CA PRO A 31 -2.17 -6.35 -31.02
C PRO A 31 -0.64 -6.33 -31.08
N ALA A 32 -0.04 -5.52 -30.20
CA ALA A 32 1.40 -5.53 -30.01
C ALA A 32 1.88 -6.97 -29.75
N PRO A 33 3.06 -7.37 -30.27
CA PRO A 33 3.62 -8.68 -29.96
C PRO A 33 3.66 -8.85 -28.44
N ALA A 34 3.17 -10.00 -27.96
CA ALA A 34 3.24 -10.34 -26.55
C ALA A 34 4.67 -10.12 -26.06
N ALA A 35 4.83 -9.27 -25.05
CA ALA A 35 6.09 -9.15 -24.34
C ALA A 35 6.53 -10.56 -23.92
N PRO A 36 7.84 -10.89 -24.01
CA PRO A 36 8.32 -12.16 -23.50
C PRO A 36 7.89 -12.29 -22.03
N PRO A 37 7.49 -13.50 -21.58
CA PRO A 37 7.08 -13.69 -20.20
C PRO A 37 8.18 -13.15 -19.28
N PRO A 38 7.81 -12.40 -18.22
CA PRO A 38 8.81 -11.95 -17.25
C PRO A 38 9.58 -13.18 -16.78
N ALA A 39 10.91 -13.09 -16.79
CA ALA A 39 11.77 -14.14 -16.27
C ALA A 39 11.24 -14.58 -14.91
N PRO A 40 11.24 -15.89 -14.58
CA PRO A 40 10.74 -16.36 -13.31
C PRO A 40 11.44 -15.59 -12.20
N LEU A 41 10.65 -14.79 -11.48
CA LEU A 41 11.09 -14.17 -10.24
C LEU A 41 11.65 -15.33 -9.42
N LYS A 42 12.95 -15.30 -9.14
CA LYS A 42 13.50 -16.15 -8.10
C LYS A 42 12.67 -15.83 -6.87
N GLU A 43 11.90 -16.80 -6.44
CA GLU A 43 11.15 -16.73 -5.19
C GLU A 43 12.22 -16.73 -4.09
N GLU A 44 12.70 -15.52 -3.78
CA GLU A 44 13.60 -15.28 -2.68
C GLU A 44 12.75 -15.50 -1.45
N ARG A 45 12.85 -16.73 -0.90
CA ARG A 45 12.17 -17.15 0.31
C ARG A 45 12.32 -16.03 1.34
N PRO A 46 11.23 -15.55 1.98
CA PRO A 46 11.32 -14.54 3.02
C PRO A 46 12.45 -14.91 3.99
N PRO A 47 13.33 -13.98 4.38
CA PRO A 47 14.41 -14.29 5.30
C PRO A 47 13.82 -14.98 6.54
N GLN A 48 14.27 -16.21 6.75
CA GLN A 48 13.81 -17.03 7.86
C GLN A 48 14.29 -16.39 9.18
N PRO A 49 13.61 -16.65 10.30
CA PRO A 49 14.07 -16.19 11.61
C PRO A 49 15.52 -16.61 11.86
N PRO A 50 16.32 -15.75 12.52
CA PRO A 50 17.69 -16.08 12.88
C PRO A 50 17.70 -17.35 13.71
N THR A 51 18.42 -18.35 13.23
CA THR A 51 18.42 -19.71 13.80
C THR A 51 19.62 -19.93 14.72
N THR A 52 20.52 -18.94 14.80
CA THR A 52 21.78 -19.04 15.55
C THR A 52 21.89 -17.98 16.64
N LEU A 53 22.62 -18.30 17.71
CA LEU A 53 22.85 -17.42 18.86
C LEU A 53 23.59 -16.13 18.47
N GLU A 54 24.47 -16.16 17.46
CA GLU A 54 25.14 -14.97 16.91
C GLU A 54 24.16 -14.03 16.20
N GLU A 55 23.19 -14.58 15.46
CA GLU A 55 22.17 -13.77 14.79
C GLU A 55 21.12 -13.24 15.77
N ALA A 56 20.82 -13.95 16.87
CA ALA A 56 19.98 -13.46 17.95
C ALA A 56 20.61 -12.24 18.66
N GLY A 57 21.91 -12.29 18.97
CA GLY A 57 22.64 -11.14 19.51
C GLY A 57 22.68 -9.94 18.55
N ARG A 58 22.75 -10.20 17.24
CA ARG A 58 22.62 -9.16 16.20
C ARG A 58 21.23 -8.52 16.19
N VAL A 59 20.16 -9.27 16.43
CA VAL A 59 18.79 -8.72 16.51
C VAL A 59 18.61 -7.82 17.73
N GLU A 60 19.18 -8.17 18.88
CA GLU A 60 19.16 -7.31 20.07
C GLU A 60 19.88 -5.99 19.82
N ASP A 61 21.09 -6.04 19.24
CA ASP A 61 21.87 -4.85 18.85
C ASP A 61 21.09 -3.96 17.85
N ILE A 62 20.46 -4.56 16.84
CA ILE A 62 19.64 -3.85 15.86
C ILE A 62 18.41 -3.19 16.50
N THR A 63 17.76 -3.84 17.46
CA THR A 63 16.59 -3.29 18.18
C THR A 63 17.01 -2.12 19.07
N GLU A 64 18.14 -2.27 19.77
CA GLU A 64 18.76 -1.22 20.58
C GLU A 64 19.12 -0.02 19.72
N ILE A 65 19.81 -0.23 18.59
CA ILE A 65 20.14 0.80 17.61
C ILE A 65 18.87 1.51 17.15
N SER A 66 17.84 0.78 16.71
CA SER A 66 16.60 1.39 16.19
C SER A 66 15.93 2.31 17.20
N ARG A 67 15.92 1.93 18.48
CA ARG A 67 15.39 2.77 19.57
C ARG A 67 16.30 3.95 19.92
N GLN A 68 17.63 3.80 19.91
CA GLN A 68 18.55 4.94 20.07
C GLN A 68 18.40 5.95 18.94
N LEU A 69 18.17 5.45 17.72
CA LEU A 69 17.90 6.26 16.54
C LEU A 69 16.48 6.83 16.50
N GLN A 70 15.65 6.55 17.52
CA GLN A 70 14.28 7.04 17.60
C GLN A 70 13.44 6.64 16.38
N LEU A 71 13.65 5.43 15.85
CA LEU A 71 12.74 4.84 14.88
C LEU A 71 11.49 4.39 15.62
N TYR A 72 10.32 4.85 15.16
CA TYR A 72 9.04 4.61 15.78
C TYR A 72 8.11 3.85 14.85
N ASP A 73 7.25 3.02 15.42
CA ASP A 73 6.24 2.29 14.67
C ASP A 73 5.12 3.20 14.18
N ILE A 74 4.58 2.86 13.01
CA ILE A 74 3.36 3.44 12.45
C ILE A 74 2.23 2.45 12.62
N PHE A 75 1.14 2.88 13.24
CA PHE A 75 -0.02 2.03 13.53
C PHE A 75 -1.15 2.20 12.52
N PHE A 76 -1.91 1.12 12.28
CA PHE A 76 -2.99 1.07 11.31
C PHE A 76 -4.31 0.65 11.96
N ASP A 77 -5.41 1.10 11.35
CA ASP A 77 -6.74 0.64 11.73
C ASP A 77 -6.94 -0.83 11.32
N PHE A 78 -7.98 -1.44 11.87
CA PHE A 78 -8.41 -2.78 11.47
C PHE A 78 -8.69 -2.83 9.97
N ASP A 79 -8.18 -3.88 9.32
CA ASP A 79 -8.33 -4.14 7.89
C ASP A 79 -7.86 -3.03 6.93
N LYS A 80 -7.01 -2.13 7.43
CA LYS A 80 -6.52 -0.97 6.68
C LYS A 80 -5.01 -0.93 6.56
N TYR A 81 -4.54 -0.23 5.54
CA TYR A 81 -3.12 0.03 5.26
C TYR A 81 -2.84 1.51 4.97
N ASP A 82 -3.84 2.38 4.94
CA ASP A 82 -3.67 3.82 4.91
C ASP A 82 -3.05 4.33 6.21
N ILE A 83 -2.09 5.25 6.10
CA ILE A 83 -1.51 5.91 7.27
C ILE A 83 -2.59 6.78 7.90
N ARG A 84 -2.95 6.46 9.14
CA ARG A 84 -4.00 7.19 9.87
C ARG A 84 -3.59 8.66 10.05
N PRO A 85 -4.55 9.60 10.08
CA PRO A 85 -4.24 11.03 10.24
C PRO A 85 -3.42 11.35 11.49
N ASP A 86 -3.64 10.65 12.60
CA ASP A 86 -2.88 10.81 13.85
C ASP A 86 -1.44 10.26 13.77
N GLN A 87 -1.16 9.38 12.80
CA GLN A 87 0.16 8.82 12.56
C GLN A 87 0.97 9.62 11.53
N LEU A 88 0.33 10.50 10.75
CA LEU A 88 1.01 11.34 9.76
C LEU A 88 2.14 12.18 10.36
N PRO A 89 1.97 12.89 11.50
CA PRO A 89 3.08 13.66 12.08
C PRO A 89 4.28 12.80 12.45
N ARG A 90 4.05 11.56 12.88
CA ARG A 90 5.13 10.60 13.18
C ARG A 90 5.84 10.15 11.91
N ALA A 91 5.09 9.85 10.84
CA ALA A 91 5.66 9.48 9.55
C ALA A 91 6.48 10.63 8.93
N GLU A 92 6.04 11.89 9.06
CA GLU A 92 6.82 13.06 8.62
C GLU A 92 8.14 13.18 9.39
N LYS A 93 8.09 13.02 10.72
CA LYS A 93 9.30 13.05 11.55
C LYS A 93 10.29 11.95 11.18
N LEU A 94 9.81 10.74 10.82
CA LEU A 94 10.66 9.68 10.28
C LEU A 94 11.33 10.09 8.97
N ALA A 95 10.59 10.71 8.05
CA ALA A 95 11.16 11.19 6.80
C ALA A 95 12.25 12.25 7.03
N GLU A 96 12.02 13.20 7.94
CA GLU A 96 13.01 14.21 8.33
C GLU A 96 14.27 13.57 8.90
N LEU A 97 14.11 12.64 9.83
CA LEU A 97 15.21 11.92 10.46
C LEU A 97 16.06 11.15 9.43
N LEU A 98 15.43 10.43 8.50
CA LEU A 98 16.11 9.64 7.48
C LEU A 98 16.80 10.51 6.39
N LYS A 99 16.29 11.73 6.17
CA LYS A 99 16.95 12.72 5.32
C LYS A 99 18.19 13.31 5.99
N GLN A 100 18.09 13.65 7.28
CA GLN A 100 19.23 14.17 8.05
C GLN A 100 20.35 13.14 8.19
N ASN A 101 20.01 11.85 8.19
CA ASN A 101 20.94 10.76 8.32
C ASN A 101 21.03 9.96 7.02
N SER A 102 21.61 10.55 5.98
CA SER A 102 21.58 10.00 4.61
C SER A 102 22.29 8.66 4.42
N THR A 103 23.11 8.23 5.37
CA THR A 103 23.82 6.94 5.29
C THR A 103 23.00 5.77 5.82
N TRP A 104 21.96 6.03 6.62
CA TRP A 104 21.20 4.96 7.25
C TRP A 104 20.40 4.16 6.23
N ARG A 105 20.39 2.84 6.39
CA ARG A 105 19.49 1.94 5.67
C ARG A 105 18.49 1.37 6.65
N ILE A 106 17.23 1.24 6.22
CA ILE A 106 16.15 0.74 7.05
C ILE A 106 15.42 -0.42 6.37
N LEU A 107 14.90 -1.31 7.20
CA LEU A 107 13.90 -2.32 6.86
C LEU A 107 12.58 -1.93 7.52
N ILE A 108 11.50 -1.95 6.74
CA ILE A 108 10.14 -1.77 7.23
C ILE A 108 9.46 -3.13 7.25
N GLU A 109 9.07 -3.58 8.43
CA GLU A 109 8.37 -4.83 8.64
C GLU A 109 6.87 -4.58 8.80
N GLY A 110 6.05 -5.18 7.94
CA GLY A 110 4.60 -5.08 7.98
C GLY A 110 3.96 -6.20 8.80
N HIS A 111 3.22 -5.82 9.84
CA HIS A 111 2.59 -6.71 10.81
C HIS A 111 1.07 -6.52 10.86
N CYS A 112 0.37 -7.58 11.26
CA CYS A 112 -1.07 -7.63 11.43
C CYS A 112 -1.46 -8.29 12.76
N ASP A 113 -2.70 -8.06 13.19
CA ASP A 113 -3.28 -8.82 14.29
C ASP A 113 -3.67 -10.25 13.86
N GLU A 114 -4.05 -11.08 14.82
CA GLU A 114 -4.21 -12.53 14.61
C GLU A 114 -5.43 -12.93 13.76
N ARG A 115 -6.36 -11.98 13.51
CA ARG A 115 -7.64 -12.22 12.83
C ARG A 115 -7.43 -12.40 11.32
N GLY A 116 -8.20 -13.31 10.70
CA GLY A 116 -8.11 -13.60 9.25
C GLY A 116 -7.10 -14.71 8.91
N THR A 117 -6.95 -15.04 7.62
CA THR A 117 -6.01 -16.08 7.17
C THR A 117 -4.57 -15.57 7.17
N SER A 118 -3.58 -16.47 7.18
CA SER A 118 -2.17 -16.07 7.16
C SER A 118 -1.80 -15.43 5.82
N GLU A 119 -2.33 -15.93 4.69
CA GLU A 119 -2.08 -15.40 3.35
C GLU A 119 -2.66 -13.99 3.18
N TYR A 120 -3.85 -13.76 3.74
CA TYR A 120 -4.47 -12.45 3.76
C TYR A 120 -3.62 -11.45 4.55
N ASN A 121 -3.22 -11.84 5.77
CA ASN A 121 -2.41 -10.98 6.63
C ASN A 121 -1.01 -10.73 6.06
N MET A 122 -0.42 -11.71 5.36
CA MET A 122 0.84 -11.52 4.64
C MET A 122 0.70 -10.42 3.57
N SER A 123 -0.40 -10.45 2.82
CA SER A 123 -0.69 -9.44 1.81
C SER A 123 -0.98 -8.06 2.43
N LEU A 124 -1.76 -8.01 3.52
CA LEU A 124 -2.08 -6.76 4.24
C LEU A 124 -0.84 -6.14 4.88
N GLY A 125 0.00 -6.94 5.52
CA GLY A 125 1.26 -6.49 6.08
C GLY A 125 2.21 -5.95 5.00
N TRP A 126 2.31 -6.63 3.85
CA TRP A 126 3.10 -6.13 2.72
C TRP A 126 2.61 -4.76 2.24
N ARG A 127 1.28 -4.54 2.16
CA ARG A 127 0.69 -3.23 1.82
C ARG A 127 1.01 -2.16 2.86
N ARG A 128 0.97 -2.49 4.16
CA ARG A 128 1.35 -1.55 5.24
C ARG A 128 2.80 -1.11 5.14
N ALA A 129 3.72 -2.06 4.96
CA ALA A 129 5.14 -1.75 4.81
C ALA A 129 5.41 -0.88 3.58
N ASN A 130 4.80 -1.22 2.43
CA ASN A 130 4.97 -0.44 1.20
C ASN A 130 4.31 0.94 1.28
N THR A 131 3.18 1.08 1.95
CA THR A 131 2.54 2.38 2.13
C THR A 131 3.46 3.35 2.89
N LEU A 132 4.12 2.87 3.96
CA LEU A 132 5.09 3.68 4.67
C LEU A 132 6.34 3.97 3.82
N ARG A 133 6.87 2.96 3.10
CA ARG A 133 7.99 3.16 2.17
C ARG A 133 7.67 4.26 1.16
N ASP A 134 6.54 4.16 0.47
CA ASP A 134 6.15 5.09 -0.59
C ASP A 134 5.91 6.49 -0.03
N PHE A 135 5.34 6.59 1.17
CA PHE A 135 5.24 7.86 1.90
C PHE A 135 6.62 8.49 2.13
N LEU A 136 7.56 7.75 2.70
CA LEU A 136 8.92 8.23 2.99
C LEU A 136 9.66 8.64 1.71
N VAL A 137 9.52 7.86 0.63
CA VAL A 137 10.08 8.20 -0.69
C VAL A 137 9.46 9.47 -1.24
N GLY A 138 8.13 9.62 -1.13
CA GLY A 138 7.42 10.85 -1.50
C GLY A 138 7.86 12.09 -0.70
N ARG A 139 8.45 11.89 0.47
CA ARG A 139 9.06 12.95 1.30
C ARG A 139 10.56 13.16 1.07
N GLY A 140 11.14 12.47 0.08
CA GLY A 140 12.51 12.66 -0.38
C GLY A 140 13.54 11.69 0.21
N VAL A 141 13.11 10.60 0.87
CA VAL A 141 14.03 9.53 1.27
C VAL A 141 14.35 8.67 0.05
N GLU A 142 15.62 8.38 -0.17
CA GLU A 142 16.08 7.64 -1.35
C GLU A 142 15.64 6.16 -1.27
N ALA A 143 15.00 5.67 -2.34
CA ALA A 143 14.28 4.39 -2.30
C ALA A 143 15.20 3.17 -2.11
N SER A 144 16.46 3.20 -2.56
CA SER A 144 17.38 2.07 -2.38
C SER A 144 17.79 1.85 -0.92
N ARG A 145 17.54 2.83 -0.04
CA ARG A 145 17.82 2.75 1.40
C ARG A 145 16.70 2.11 2.20
N ILE A 146 15.55 1.84 1.58
CA ILE A 146 14.36 1.32 2.26
C ILE A 146 14.03 -0.06 1.70
N GLN A 147 14.16 -1.08 2.53
CA GLN A 147 13.66 -2.41 2.26
C GLN A 147 12.32 -2.63 2.95
N THR A 148 11.51 -3.55 2.43
CA THR A 148 10.23 -3.93 3.04
C THR A 148 10.13 -5.45 3.16
N ILE A 149 9.52 -5.91 4.24
CA ILE A 149 9.13 -7.30 4.44
C ILE A 149 7.76 -7.34 5.10
N SER A 150 7.02 -8.43 4.94
CA SER A 150 5.85 -8.70 5.78
C SER A 150 6.04 -9.95 6.60
N TYR A 151 5.60 -9.88 7.85
CA TYR A 151 5.42 -11.06 8.69
C TYR A 151 3.94 -11.43 8.86
N GLY A 152 3.03 -10.68 8.24
CA GLY A 152 1.59 -10.83 8.47
C GLY A 152 1.29 -10.89 9.97
N LYS A 153 0.71 -11.99 10.42
CA LYS A 153 0.40 -12.25 11.84
C LYS A 153 1.37 -13.21 12.55
N GLU A 154 2.45 -13.60 11.88
CA GLU A 154 3.36 -14.66 12.34
C GLU A 154 4.36 -14.19 13.41
N ARG A 155 4.52 -12.86 13.58
CA ARG A 155 5.36 -12.25 14.61
C ARG A 155 4.59 -11.22 15.44
N PRO A 156 3.61 -11.67 16.25
CA PRO A 156 2.83 -10.77 17.09
C PRO A 156 3.73 -10.11 18.15
N PHE A 157 3.48 -8.84 18.42
CA PHE A 157 4.12 -8.11 19.51
C PHE A 157 3.38 -8.29 20.82
N ALA A 158 2.06 -8.12 20.77
CA ALA A 158 1.16 -8.40 21.87
C ALA A 158 0.57 -9.80 21.67
N LEU A 159 0.86 -10.70 22.61
CA LEU A 159 0.35 -12.07 22.62
C LEU A 159 -0.95 -12.16 23.42
N GLY A 160 -1.73 -13.19 23.11
CA GLY A 160 -2.90 -13.55 23.91
C GLY A 160 -4.07 -12.55 23.77
N CYS A 161 -4.18 -11.88 22.62
CA CYS A 161 -5.16 -10.81 22.44
C CYS A 161 -6.59 -11.33 22.48
N SER A 162 -6.91 -12.43 21.80
CA SER A 162 -8.24 -13.03 21.84
C SER A 162 -8.69 -13.48 23.24
N GLN A 163 -7.75 -13.70 24.17
CA GLN A 163 -8.02 -14.15 25.54
C GLN A 163 -8.27 -13.00 26.52
N LYS A 164 -8.17 -11.73 26.10
CA LYS A 164 -8.47 -10.61 27.01
C LYS A 164 -9.96 -10.57 27.38
N PRO A 165 -10.29 -10.25 28.65
CA PRO A 165 -11.64 -10.45 29.16
C PRO A 165 -12.64 -9.50 28.52
N THR A 166 -12.29 -8.22 28.34
CA THR A 166 -13.19 -7.23 27.73
C THR A 166 -12.93 -7.03 26.24
N VAL A 167 -13.94 -6.56 25.50
CA VAL A 167 -13.81 -6.18 24.08
C VAL A 167 -12.74 -5.10 23.91
N GLN A 168 -12.71 -4.11 24.82
CA GLN A 168 -11.77 -3.01 24.74
C GLN A 168 -10.33 -3.50 24.88
N GLU A 169 -10.03 -4.35 25.87
CA GLU A 169 -8.68 -4.88 26.04
C GLU A 169 -8.23 -5.76 24.87
N ARG A 170 -9.15 -6.49 24.23
CA ARG A 170 -8.82 -7.23 23.00
C ARG A 170 -8.41 -6.28 21.88
N GLU A 171 -9.17 -5.20 21.68
CA GLU A 171 -8.89 -4.23 20.63
C GLU A 171 -7.60 -3.45 20.88
N ASP A 172 -7.34 -3.04 22.13
CA ASP A 172 -6.09 -2.38 22.52
C ASP A 172 -4.87 -3.30 22.33
N CYS A 173 -5.05 -4.61 22.55
CA CYS A 173 -4.02 -5.61 22.27
C CYS A 173 -3.78 -5.78 20.76
N TRP A 174 -4.84 -5.97 19.97
CA TRP A 174 -4.72 -6.11 18.52
C TRP A 174 -4.14 -4.86 17.85
N GLN A 175 -4.45 -3.66 18.37
CA GLN A 175 -3.93 -2.40 17.84
C GLN A 175 -2.40 -2.34 17.87
N GLN A 176 -1.75 -2.94 18.87
CA GLN A 176 -0.29 -2.98 18.97
C GLN A 176 0.38 -3.85 17.89
N ASN A 177 -0.37 -4.81 17.33
CA ASN A 177 0.09 -5.72 16.28
C ASN A 177 -0.16 -5.18 14.87
N ARG A 178 -1.10 -4.24 14.70
CA ARG A 178 -1.39 -3.60 13.40
C ARG A 178 -0.41 -2.46 13.13
N ARG A 179 0.79 -2.80 12.67
CA ARG A 179 1.88 -1.82 12.53
C ARG A 179 2.82 -2.04 11.36
N ALA A 180 3.56 -0.99 11.04
CA ALA A 180 4.81 -1.04 10.31
C ALA A 180 5.94 -0.75 11.31
N HIS A 181 6.80 -1.74 11.54
CA HIS A 181 7.93 -1.66 12.45
C HIS A 181 9.20 -1.29 11.67
N LEU A 182 9.99 -0.35 12.18
CA LEU A 182 11.18 0.15 11.50
C LEU A 182 12.44 -0.35 12.19
N VAL A 183 13.32 -0.92 11.38
CA VAL A 183 14.55 -1.56 11.83
C VAL A 183 15.74 -0.95 11.09
N ALA A 184 16.75 -0.49 11.81
CA ALA A 184 18.01 -0.04 11.22
C ALA A 184 18.84 -1.25 10.76
N VAL A 185 19.21 -1.32 9.49
CA VAL A 185 19.99 -2.44 8.92
C VAL A 185 21.44 -2.09 8.61
N GLY A 186 21.82 -0.80 8.67
CA GLY A 186 23.20 -0.36 8.48
C GLY A 186 23.35 1.16 8.50
N LYS A 187 24.58 1.63 8.73
CA LYS A 187 25.00 3.04 8.68
C LYS A 187 26.11 3.24 7.67
#